data_AF-A0A1H4GPB4-F1
#
_entry.id   AF-A0A1H4GPB4-F1
#
_cell.length_a   1.000
_cell.length_b   1.000
_cell.length_c   1.000
_cell.angle_alpha   90.00
_cell.angle_beta   90.00
_cell.angle_gamma   90.00
#
_symmetry.space_group_name_H-M   'P 1'
#
loop_
_entity.id
_entity.type
_entity.pdbx_description
1 polymer ?
#
loop_
_entity_poly.entity_id
_entity_poly.type
_entity_poly.pdbx_seq_one_letter_code
_entity_poly.pdbx_strand_id
1 'polypeptide(L)'
;MKNRFGYEPNLIRKILVMSLVILVVIMIITNPSRTDFYTWLESEYGIHVSYDINETTYTQITNGQERSLNFRSGHIQHVGIFTTYNETFMDAEGNEINIKAIGVMNMFFKR
;
A
#
# COMPACT_ATOMS: atom_id res chain seq x y z
N MET A 1 18.30 -13.27 -50.51
CA MET A 1 17.44 -12.61 -49.50
C MET A 1 18.30 -12.28 -48.29
N LYS A 2 18.51 -11.00 -47.98
CA LYS A 2 19.37 -10.56 -46.87
C LYS A 2 18.45 -10.25 -45.69
N ASN A 3 18.53 -11.04 -44.62
CA ASN A 3 17.74 -10.82 -43.40
C ASN A 3 18.04 -9.42 -42.84
N ARG A 4 17.05 -8.52 -42.89
CA ARG A 4 17.13 -7.13 -42.39
C ARG A 4 16.62 -7.00 -40.96
N PHE A 5 17.09 -7.84 -40.05
CA PHE A 5 16.85 -7.68 -38.61
C PHE A 5 18.18 -7.76 -37.86
N GLY A 6 19.10 -6.87 -38.22
CA GLY A 6 20.19 -6.48 -37.31
C GLY A 6 19.68 -5.29 -36.51
N TYR A 7 19.21 -5.52 -35.29
CA TYR A 7 18.88 -4.40 -34.40
C TYR A 7 20.18 -3.69 -34.01
N GLU A 8 20.30 -2.42 -34.39
CA GLU A 8 21.39 -1.54 -33.94
C GLU A 8 21.46 -1.59 -32.40
N PRO A 9 22.63 -1.79 -31.77
CA PRO A 9 22.76 -1.89 -30.31
C PRO A 9 22.23 -0.64 -29.60
N ASN A 10 22.28 0.51 -30.26
CA ASN A 10 21.70 1.77 -29.80
C ASN A 10 20.16 1.73 -29.73
N LEU A 11 19.51 0.99 -30.63
CA LEU A 11 18.06 0.81 -30.65
C LEU A 11 17.59 -0.11 -29.51
N ILE A 12 18.30 -1.22 -29.28
CA ILE A 12 18.02 -2.13 -28.15
C ILE A 12 18.15 -1.38 -26.82
N ARG A 13 19.24 -0.61 -26.65
CA ARG A 13 19.44 0.21 -25.45
C ARG A 13 18.30 1.21 -25.23
N LYS A 14 17.84 1.88 -26.28
CA LYS A 14 16.72 2.82 -26.20
C LYS A 14 15.42 2.13 -25.79
N ILE A 15 15.11 0.97 -26.37
CA ILE A 15 13.92 0.19 -26.02
C ILE A 15 13.96 -0.25 -24.55
N LEU A 16 15.11 -0.76 -24.08
CA LEU A 16 15.28 -1.16 -22.69
C LEU A 16 15.07 0.02 -21.73
N VAL A 17 15.68 1.17 -22.00
CA VAL A 17 15.51 2.37 -21.17
C VAL A 17 14.04 2.83 -21.18
N MET A 18 13.38 2.87 -22.34
CA MET A 18 11.96 3.24 -22.40
C MET A 18 11.09 2.24 -21.63
N SER A 19 11.34 0.94 -21.74
CA SER A 19 10.59 -0.08 -20.98
C SER A 19 10.76 0.08 -19.48
N LEU A 20 11.97 0.42 -19.01
CA LEU A 20 12.25 0.65 -17.60
C LEU A 20 11.50 1.89 -17.09
N VAL A 21 11.51 2.98 -17.86
CA VAL A 21 10.77 4.20 -17.52
C VAL A 21 9.27 3.92 -17.43
N ILE A 22 8.72 3.19 -18.40
CA ILE A 22 7.30 2.80 -18.39
C ILE A 22 6.98 1.97 -17.14
N LEU A 23 7.83 1.00 -16.79
CA LEU A 23 7.64 0.16 -15.61
C LEU A 23 7.67 0.99 -14.31
N VAL A 24 8.59 1.95 -14.19
CA VAL A 24 8.64 2.86 -13.04
C VAL A 24 7.39 3.74 -12.97
N VAL A 25 6.90 4.26 -14.10
CA VAL A 25 5.66 5.04 -14.15
C VAL A 25 4.46 4.20 -13.71
N ILE A 26 4.37 2.94 -14.15
CA ILE A 26 3.32 2.01 -13.71
C ILE A 26 3.40 1.79 -12.20
N MET A 27 4.60 1.55 -11.65
CA MET A 27 4.78 1.37 -10.21
C MET A 27 4.31 2.60 -9.41
N ILE A 28 4.58 3.81 -9.90
CA ILE A 28 4.15 5.05 -9.25
C ILE A 28 2.63 5.19 -9.29
N ILE A 29 2.00 4.96 -10.45
CA ILE A 29 0.54 5.08 -10.62
C ILE A 29 -0.22 4.00 -9.86
N THR A 30 0.37 2.81 -9.73
CA THR A 30 -0.22 1.67 -8.99
C THR A 30 0.27 1.61 -7.54
N ASN A 31 0.94 2.65 -7.05
CA ASN A 31 1.31 2.72 -5.64
C ASN A 31 0.01 2.88 -4.82
N PRO A 32 -0.27 1.99 -3.85
CA PRO A 32 -1.55 2.00 -3.15
C PRO A 32 -1.82 3.32 -2.45
N SER A 33 -3.09 3.70 -2.42
CA SER A 33 -3.59 4.85 -1.71
C SER A 33 -3.76 4.55 -0.21
N ARG A 34 -4.19 5.57 0.55
CA ARG A 34 -4.61 5.37 1.94
C ARG A 34 -5.88 4.50 2.04
N THR A 35 -6.81 4.66 1.11
CA THR A 35 -8.05 3.87 1.08
C THR A 35 -7.77 2.39 0.83
N ASP A 36 -6.83 2.09 -0.06
CA ASP A 36 -6.38 0.72 -0.31
C ASP A 36 -5.76 0.10 0.95
N PHE A 37 -5.02 0.91 1.73
CA PHE A 37 -4.45 0.46 2.99
C PHE A 37 -5.52 0.12 4.02
N TYR A 38 -6.59 0.91 4.15
CA TYR A 38 -7.70 0.58 5.05
C TYR A 38 -8.49 -0.64 4.60
N THR A 39 -8.65 -0.84 3.29
CA THR A 39 -9.22 -2.07 2.75
C THR A 39 -8.35 -3.28 3.10
N TRP A 40 -7.02 -3.12 3.03
CA TRP A 40 -6.10 -4.17 3.43
C TRP A 40 -6.14 -4.45 4.94
N LEU A 41 -6.23 -3.41 5.79
CA LEU A 41 -6.40 -3.56 7.25
C LEU A 41 -7.64 -4.39 7.61
N GLU A 42 -8.75 -4.15 6.90
CA GLU A 42 -9.98 -4.91 7.07
C GLU A 42 -9.76 -6.38 6.74
N SER A 43 -9.13 -6.66 5.59
CA SER A 43 -8.89 -8.03 5.15
C SER A 43 -7.87 -8.81 6.00
N GLU A 44 -6.82 -8.14 6.48
CA GLU A 44 -5.67 -8.79 7.12
C GLU A 44 -5.80 -8.82 8.65
N TYR A 45 -6.43 -7.80 9.25
CA TYR A 45 -6.52 -7.61 10.69
C TYR A 45 -7.96 -7.50 11.21
N GLY A 46 -8.96 -7.50 10.31
CA GLY A 46 -10.35 -7.26 10.69
C GLY A 46 -10.62 -5.84 11.15
N ILE A 47 -9.73 -4.89 10.87
CA ILE A 47 -9.84 -3.49 11.32
C ILE A 47 -10.62 -2.69 10.29
N HIS A 48 -11.75 -2.13 10.69
CA HIS A 48 -12.63 -1.34 9.85
C HIS A 48 -12.48 0.13 10.21
N VAL A 49 -12.47 0.97 9.18
CA VAL A 49 -12.45 2.44 9.34
C VAL A 49 -13.76 2.98 8.79
N SER A 50 -14.54 3.64 9.64
CA SER A 50 -15.77 4.31 9.23
C SER A 50 -15.62 5.82 9.33
N TYR A 51 -16.04 6.50 8.27
CA TYR A 51 -16.03 7.96 8.18
C TYR A 51 -17.45 8.48 8.40
N ASP A 52 -17.72 8.98 9.61
CA ASP A 52 -18.90 9.79 9.87
C ASP A 52 -18.55 11.27 9.64
N ILE A 53 -19.58 12.09 9.38
CA ILE A 53 -19.51 13.53 9.12
C ILE A 53 -18.78 14.27 10.26
N ASN A 54 -18.86 13.72 11.49
CA ASN A 54 -18.33 14.33 12.70
C ASN A 54 -17.07 13.64 13.24
N GLU A 55 -16.82 12.38 12.89
CA GLU A 55 -15.72 11.60 13.46
C GLU A 55 -15.30 10.40 12.60
N THR A 56 -14.03 10.02 12.70
CA THR A 56 -13.53 8.76 12.16
C THR A 56 -13.50 7.73 13.28
N THR A 57 -14.20 6.62 13.10
CA THR A 57 -14.23 5.52 14.06
C THR A 57 -13.43 4.33 13.52
N TYR A 58 -12.80 3.62 14.45
CA TYR A 58 -11.99 2.44 14.16
C TYR A 58 -12.55 1.29 14.98
N THR A 59 -12.86 0.18 14.33
CA THR A 59 -13.30 -1.04 15.03
C THR A 59 -12.48 -2.22 14.56
N GLN A 60 -12.46 -3.28 15.34
CA GLN A 60 -11.84 -4.55 14.99
C GLN A 60 -12.81 -5.69 15.25
N ILE A 61 -12.97 -6.56 14.26
CA ILE A 61 -13.72 -7.80 14.40
C ILE A 61 -12.76 -8.93 14.78
N THR A 62 -12.87 -9.40 16.02
CA THR A 62 -12.09 -10.54 16.52
C THR A 62 -13.06 -11.62 17.01
N ASN A 63 -12.93 -12.85 16.49
CA ASN A 63 -13.82 -13.97 16.82
C ASN A 63 -15.33 -13.66 16.63
N GLY A 64 -15.66 -12.86 15.60
CA GLY A 64 -17.05 -12.47 15.30
C GLY A 64 -17.63 -11.39 16.21
N GLN A 65 -16.83 -10.82 17.13
CA GLN A 65 -17.22 -9.67 17.94
C GLN A 65 -16.52 -8.41 17.46
N GLU A 66 -17.30 -7.36 17.23
CA GLU A 66 -16.78 -6.04 16.91
C GLU A 66 -16.43 -5.29 18.21
N ARG A 67 -15.22 -4.71 18.26
CA ARG A 67 -14.72 -3.92 19.38
C ARG A 67 -14.16 -2.60 18.87
N SER A 68 -14.39 -1.53 19.63
CA SER A 68 -13.81 -0.22 19.29
C SER A 68 -12.30 -0.21 19.51
N LEU A 69 -11.59 0.46 18.59
CA LEU A 69 -10.19 0.78 18.67
C LEU A 69 -10.01 2.29 18.78
N ASN A 70 -9.07 2.71 19.62
CA ASN A 70 -8.63 4.09 19.68
C ASN A 70 -7.41 4.27 18.76
N PHE A 71 -7.54 5.08 17.72
CA PHE A 71 -6.38 5.49 16.94
C PHE A 71 -5.43 6.35 17.80
N ARG A 72 -4.15 5.97 17.85
CA ARG A 72 -3.13 6.67 18.63
C ARG A 72 -2.23 7.52 17.75
N SER A 73 -1.71 6.94 16.67
CA SER A 73 -0.82 7.64 15.77
C SER A 73 -0.75 6.94 14.41
N GLY A 74 -0.36 7.69 13.38
CA GLY A 74 -0.19 7.15 12.04
C GLY A 74 0.82 7.95 11.23
N HIS A 75 1.64 7.26 10.45
CA HIS A 75 2.57 7.85 9.52
C HIS A 75 2.56 7.08 8.20
N ILE A 76 2.24 7.79 7.12
CA ILE A 76 2.27 7.30 5.75
C ILE A 76 3.32 8.10 5.01
N GLN A 77 4.32 7.43 4.46
CA GLN A 77 5.44 8.06 3.77
C GLN A 77 5.59 7.48 2.36
N HIS A 78 5.47 8.34 1.36
CA HIS A 78 5.71 7.98 -0.03
C HIS A 78 7.22 8.03 -0.34
N VAL A 79 7.78 6.93 -0.83
CA VAL A 79 9.21 6.76 -1.12
C VAL A 79 9.39 6.31 -2.57
N GLY A 80 9.04 7.20 -3.50
CA GLY A 80 9.14 6.93 -4.93
C GLY A 80 8.12 5.89 -5.40
N ILE A 81 8.58 4.65 -5.63
CA ILE A 81 7.77 3.55 -6.18
C ILE A 81 7.00 2.75 -5.12
N PHE A 82 7.20 3.05 -3.84
CA PHE A 82 6.50 2.39 -2.74
C PHE A 82 6.10 3.39 -1.67
N THR A 83 5.21 2.98 -0.77
CA THR A 83 4.76 3.76 0.38
C THR A 83 4.96 2.93 1.64
N THR A 84 5.43 3.54 2.74
CA THR A 84 5.46 2.88 4.04
C THR A 84 4.30 3.37 4.90
N TYR A 85 3.66 2.45 5.60
CA TYR A 85 2.54 2.70 6.50
C TYR A 85 2.95 2.25 7.90
N ASN A 86 2.71 3.10 8.89
CA ASN A 86 2.84 2.79 10.30
C ASN A 86 1.60 3.35 10.99
N GLU A 87 0.72 2.51 11.51
CA GLU A 87 -0.41 2.94 12.31
C GLU A 87 -0.44 2.20 13.64
N THR A 88 -0.78 2.94 14.70
CA THR A 88 -0.89 2.42 16.07
C THR A 88 -2.31 2.63 16.55
N PHE A 89 -2.93 1.53 16.95
CA PHE A 89 -4.23 1.50 17.61
C PHE A 89 -4.07 1.04 19.06
N MET A 90 -5.06 1.33 19.88
CA MET A 90 -5.17 0.79 21.22
C MET A 90 -6.54 0.15 21.40
N ASP A 91 -6.57 -1.07 21.89
CA ASP A 91 -7.82 -1.76 22.21
C ASP A 91 -8.44 -1.27 23.53
N ALA A 92 -9.60 -1.81 23.88
CA ALA A 92 -10.31 -1.47 25.11
C ALA A 92 -9.60 -1.97 26.39
N GLU A 93 -8.69 -2.94 26.26
CA GLU A 93 -7.90 -3.51 27.36
C GLU A 93 -6.60 -2.71 27.58
N GLY A 94 -6.32 -1.73 26.71
CA GLY A 94 -5.13 -0.87 26.75
C GLY A 94 -3.93 -1.45 26.01
N ASN A 95 -4.08 -2.54 25.27
CA ASN A 95 -3.00 -3.12 24.47
C ASN A 95 -2.79 -2.32 23.18
N GLU A 96 -1.53 -2.09 22.82
CA GLU A 96 -1.18 -1.44 21.57
C GLU A 96 -1.13 -2.44 20.40
N ILE A 97 -1.76 -2.06 19.30
CA ILE A 97 -1.73 -2.78 18.02
C ILE A 97 -0.93 -1.91 17.06
N ASN A 98 0.31 -2.33 16.78
CA ASN A 98 1.23 -1.63 15.89
C ASN A 98 1.27 -2.31 14.52
N ILE A 99 0.80 -1.63 13.49
CA ILE A 99 0.75 -2.15 12.12
C ILE A 99 1.77 -1.41 11.28
N LYS A 100 2.67 -2.18 10.66
CA LYS A 100 3.72 -1.67 9.77
C LYS A 100 3.64 -2.40 8.43
N ALA A 101 3.55 -1.65 7.36
CA ALA A 101 3.46 -2.22 6.01
C ALA A 101 4.25 -1.40 4.97
N ILE A 102 4.61 -2.08 3.89
CA ILE A 102 5.09 -1.49 2.64
C ILE A 102 4.02 -1.74 1.58
N GLY A 103 3.54 -0.68 0.95
CA GLY A 103 2.63 -0.73 -0.19
C GLY A 103 3.36 -0.49 -1.51
N VAL A 104 3.14 -1.35 -2.50
CA VAL A 104 3.68 -1.22 -3.86
C VAL A 104 2.81 -2.01 -4.84
N MET A 105 2.55 -1.49 -6.03
CA MET A 105 1.74 -2.16 -7.07
C MET A 105 0.39 -2.72 -6.57
N ASN A 106 -0.39 -1.92 -5.83
CA ASN A 106 -1.66 -2.30 -5.21
C ASN A 106 -1.56 -3.49 -4.23
N MET A 107 -0.36 -3.83 -3.76
CA MET A 107 -0.11 -4.90 -2.78
C MET A 107 0.47 -4.31 -1.50
N PHE A 108 0.24 -5.01 -0.38
CA PHE A 108 0.78 -4.66 0.92
C PHE A 108 1.60 -5.83 1.50
N PHE A 109 2.72 -5.49 2.12
CA PHE A 109 3.63 -6.43 2.74
C PHE A 109 3.93 -5.99 4.16
N LYS A 110 3.82 -6.90 5.14
CA LYS A 110 4.19 -6.63 6.54
C LYS A 110 5.69 -6.31 6.62
N ARG A 111 6.04 -5.32 7.44
CA ARG A 111 7.43 -4.86 7.65
C ARG A 111 7.91 -5.11 9.07
#